data_AF-A0A960KA42-F1
#
_entry.id   AF-A0A960KA42-F1
#
_cell.length_a   1.000
_cell.length_b   1.000
_cell.length_c   1.000
_cell.angle_alpha   90.00
_cell.angle_beta   90.00
_cell.angle_gamma   90.00
#
_symmetry.space_group_name_H-M   'P 1'
#
loop_
_entity.id
_entity.type
_entity.pdbx_description
1 polymer ?
#
loop_
_entity_poly.entity_id
_entity_poly.type
_entity_poly.pdbx_seq_one_letter_code
_entity_poly.pdbx_strand_id
1 'polypeptide(L)'
;VLASREDRRDAEAGSVAIALKRASLFGRAPVLADLRVAYTVWGLLDAAAPAELVAERTTRFEGVHHTAHHYPELRAVADSVPEATLRLTLAEVAARHAADWRSLLVL
;
A
#
# COMPACT_ATOMS: atom_id res chain seq x y z
N VAL A 1 -0.73 6.29 10.19
CA VAL A 1 -0.14 5.95 11.50
C VAL A 1 1.06 5.07 11.23
N LEU A 2 2.21 5.38 11.83
CA LEU A 2 3.45 4.64 11.64
C LEU A 2 3.89 4.02 12.96
N ALA A 3 4.39 2.79 12.90
CA ALA A 3 5.07 2.14 14.02
C ALA A 3 6.48 2.72 14.19
N SER A 4 7.09 2.47 15.36
CA SER A 4 8.39 3.05 15.73
C SER A 4 9.55 2.70 14.78
N ARG A 5 9.43 1.61 14.02
CA ARG A 5 10.43 1.16 13.04
C ARG A 5 10.15 1.61 11.60
N GLU A 6 9.02 2.26 11.34
CA GLU A 6 8.61 2.64 10.00
C GLU A 6 9.05 4.08 9.67
N ASP A 7 9.71 4.28 8.52
CA ASP A 7 10.03 5.61 8.00
C ASP A 7 8.86 6.15 7.17
N ARG A 8 8.57 7.44 7.32
CA ARG A 8 7.48 8.09 6.59
C ARG A 8 7.72 8.12 5.07
N ARG A 9 8.95 8.34 4.64
CA ARG A 9 9.31 8.40 3.22
C ARG A 9 9.15 7.04 2.56
N ASP A 10 9.41 5.96 3.30
CA ASP A 10 9.15 4.59 2.83
C ASP A 10 7.65 4.37 2.62
N ALA A 11 6.83 4.69 3.62
CA ALA A 11 5.37 4.61 3.53
C ALA A 11 4.82 5.43 2.36
N GLU A 12 5.33 6.65 2.18
CA GLU A 12 4.96 7.54 1.08
C GLU A 12 5.39 6.98 -0.28
N ALA A 13 6.65 6.55 -0.44
CA ALA A 13 7.18 6.02 -1.68
C ALA A 13 6.43 4.76 -2.14
N GLY A 14 6.25 3.78 -1.24
CA GLY A 14 5.51 2.56 -1.54
C GLY A 14 4.04 2.84 -1.89
N SER A 15 3.39 3.73 -1.14
CA SER A 15 1.99 4.09 -1.40
C SER A 15 1.81 4.85 -2.71
N VAL A 16 2.76 5.72 -3.07
CA VAL A 16 2.76 6.43 -4.36
C VAL A 16 2.96 5.44 -5.51
N ALA A 17 3.84 4.44 -5.37
CA ALA A 17 4.04 3.42 -6.38
C ALA A 17 2.76 2.60 -6.64
N ILE A 18 2.02 2.22 -5.58
CA ILE A 18 0.73 1.55 -5.68
C ILE A 18 -0.33 2.47 -6.32
N ALA A 19 -0.38 3.73 -5.89
CA ALA A 19 -1.32 4.71 -6.42
C ALA A 19 -1.10 4.98 -7.92
N LEU A 20 0.15 5.07 -8.36
CA LEU A 20 0.52 5.17 -9.78
C LEU A 20 0.07 3.94 -10.54
N LYS A 21 0.34 2.72 -10.04
CA LYS A 21 -0.12 1.47 -10.64
C LYS A 21 -1.64 1.47 -10.84
N ARG A 22 -2.40 1.90 -9.82
CA ARG A 22 -3.87 2.03 -9.92
C ARG A 22 -4.28 3.04 -10.98
N ALA A 23 -3.70 4.23 -10.97
CA ALA A 23 -4.04 5.29 -11.91
C ALA A 23 -3.78 4.89 -13.37
N SER A 24 -2.68 4.16 -13.61
CA SER A 24 -2.33 3.61 -14.92
C SER A 24 -3.39 2.62 -15.45
N LEU A 25 -4.02 1.81 -14.59
CA LEU A 25 -5.11 0.91 -14.99
C LEU A 25 -6.35 1.66 -15.51
N PHE A 26 -6.52 2.92 -15.11
CA PHE A 26 -7.61 3.79 -15.55
C PHE A 26 -7.17 4.81 -16.62
N GLY A 27 -5.93 4.71 -17.13
CA GLY A 27 -5.44 5.60 -18.19
C GLY A 27 -5.36 7.08 -17.80
N ARG A 28 -5.13 7.40 -16.52
CA ARG A 28 -5.14 8.77 -15.99
C ARG A 28 -3.97 9.04 -15.04
N ALA A 29 -3.76 10.31 -14.72
CA ALA A 29 -2.88 10.72 -13.62
C ALA A 29 -3.42 10.25 -12.24
N PRO A 30 -2.54 10.06 -11.24
CA PRO A 30 -2.95 9.70 -9.89
C PRO A 30 -3.73 10.83 -9.21
N VAL A 31 -4.76 10.46 -8.46
CA VAL A 31 -5.61 11.36 -7.67
C VAL A 31 -5.68 10.88 -6.22
N LEU A 32 -6.29 11.69 -5.35
CA LEU A 32 -6.45 11.37 -3.92
C LEU A 32 -7.06 9.98 -3.67
N ALA A 33 -7.99 9.53 -4.52
CA ALA A 33 -8.60 8.22 -4.37
C ALA A 33 -7.60 7.06 -4.56
N ASP A 34 -6.54 7.23 -5.35
CA ASP A 34 -5.52 6.18 -5.52
C ASP A 34 -4.64 6.04 -4.30
N LEU A 35 -4.23 7.18 -3.74
CA LEU A 35 -3.49 7.21 -2.49
C LEU A 35 -4.35 6.64 -1.36
N ARG A 36 -5.64 6.99 -1.28
CA ARG A 36 -6.53 6.38 -0.28
C ARG A 36 -6.61 4.87 -0.41
N VAL A 37 -6.69 4.31 -1.62
CA VAL A 37 -6.61 2.85 -1.78
C VAL A 37 -5.28 2.30 -1.26
N ALA A 38 -4.16 2.85 -1.70
CA ALA A 38 -2.83 2.37 -1.32
C ALA A 38 -2.60 2.39 0.20
N TYR A 39 -2.95 3.52 0.84
CA TYR A 39 -2.80 3.68 2.28
C TYR A 39 -3.78 2.81 3.06
N THR A 40 -5.03 2.62 2.58
CA THR A 40 -6.00 1.74 3.26
C THR A 40 -5.59 0.28 3.15
N VAL A 41 -5.16 -0.20 1.98
CA VAL A 41 -4.72 -1.60 1.79
C VAL A 41 -3.63 -1.98 2.79
N TRP A 42 -2.67 -1.09 3.01
CA TRP A 42 -1.61 -1.33 3.97
C TRP A 42 -1.97 -0.97 5.41
N GLY A 43 -3.15 -0.41 5.70
CA GLY A 43 -3.55 0.00 7.06
C GLY A 43 -2.84 1.26 7.57
N LEU A 44 -2.29 2.09 6.68
CA LEU A 44 -1.57 3.33 7.03
C LEU A 44 -2.52 4.43 7.52
N LEU A 45 -3.84 4.27 7.33
CA LEU A 45 -4.87 5.18 7.85
C LEU A 45 -5.58 4.61 9.09
N ASP A 46 -5.15 3.46 9.58
CA ASP A 46 -5.77 2.76 10.70
C ASP A 46 -4.83 2.75 11.91
N ALA A 47 -5.28 3.39 13.00
CA ALA A 47 -4.53 3.41 14.26
C ALA A 47 -4.58 2.08 15.01
N ALA A 48 -5.55 1.22 14.69
CA ALA A 48 -5.76 -0.10 15.26
C ALA A 48 -5.42 -1.22 14.26
N ALA A 49 -4.59 -0.92 13.25
CA ALA A 49 -4.16 -1.90 12.25
C ALA A 49 -3.62 -3.18 12.93
N PRO A 50 -4.00 -4.39 12.46
CA PRO A 50 -3.54 -5.64 13.06
C PRO A 50 -2.01 -5.71 13.15
N ALA A 51 -1.48 -6.22 14.26
CA ALA A 51 -0.03 -6.30 14.49
C ALA A 51 0.71 -7.08 13.39
N GLU A 52 0.06 -8.10 12.81
CA GLU A 52 0.61 -8.88 11.70
C GLU A 52 0.73 -8.06 10.41
N LEU A 53 -0.25 -7.19 10.12
CA LEU A 53 -0.17 -6.26 8.98
C LEU A 53 0.93 -5.22 9.21
N VAL A 54 1.07 -4.71 10.44
CA VAL A 54 2.15 -3.79 10.82
C VAL A 54 3.51 -4.46 10.61
N ALA A 55 3.67 -5.72 11.00
CA ALA A 55 4.91 -6.48 10.80
C ALA A 55 5.23 -6.66 9.30
N GLU A 56 4.25 -7.09 8.50
CA GLU A 56 4.41 -7.23 7.03
C GLU A 56 4.82 -5.90 6.37
N ARG A 57 4.12 -4.82 6.70
CA ARG A 57 4.44 -3.48 6.20
C ARG A 57 5.85 -3.06 6.63
N THR A 58 6.19 -3.20 7.90
CA THR A 58 7.48 -2.79 8.45
C THR A 58 8.62 -3.44 7.67
N THR A 59 8.52 -4.73 7.38
CA THR A 59 9.55 -5.46 6.62
C THR A 59 9.56 -5.06 5.14
N ARG A 60 8.41 -4.98 4.48
CA ARG A 60 8.36 -4.77 3.02
C ARG A 60 8.66 -3.35 2.59
N PHE A 61 8.38 -2.37 3.45
CA PHE A 61 8.61 -0.96 3.15
C PHE A 61 10.01 -0.48 3.55
N GLU A 62 10.77 -1.26 4.32
CA GLU A 62 12.09 -0.84 4.82
C GLU A 62 13.04 -0.41 3.69
N GLY A 63 13.37 0.88 3.64
CA GLY A 63 14.34 1.45 2.71
C GLY A 63 13.84 1.67 1.27
N VAL A 64 12.58 1.39 0.94
CA VAL A 64 12.05 1.50 -0.44
C VAL A 64 12.10 2.93 -1.01
N HIS A 65 12.22 3.96 -0.18
CA HIS A 65 12.42 5.34 -0.63
C HIS A 65 13.81 5.58 -1.24
N HIS A 66 14.79 4.72 -0.97
CA HIS A 66 16.13 4.76 -1.55
C HIS A 66 16.14 4.06 -2.93
N THR A 67 15.35 4.59 -3.87
CA THR A 67 15.03 3.94 -5.15
C THR A 67 16.23 3.64 -6.05
N ALA A 68 17.35 4.35 -5.91
CA ALA A 68 18.59 4.06 -6.64
C ALA A 68 19.16 2.66 -6.36
N HIS A 69 18.88 2.12 -5.17
CA HIS A 69 19.35 0.79 -4.73
C HIS A 69 18.21 -0.17 -4.44
N HIS A 70 17.02 0.35 -4.10
CA HIS A 70 15.87 -0.43 -3.63
C HIS A 70 14.67 -0.42 -4.59
N TYR A 71 14.90 -0.21 -5.89
CA TYR A 71 13.83 -0.26 -6.88
C TYR A 71 13.10 -1.62 -6.93
N PRO A 72 13.78 -2.79 -6.86
CA PRO A 72 13.10 -4.08 -6.81
C PRO A 72 12.12 -4.21 -5.63
N GLU A 73 12.50 -3.71 -4.46
CA GLU A 73 11.70 -3.73 -3.23
C GLU A 73 10.49 -2.80 -3.35
N LEU A 74 10.70 -1.58 -3.85
CA LEU A 74 9.60 -0.66 -4.16
C LEU A 74 8.62 -1.30 -5.15
N ARG A 75 9.15 -1.99 -6.17
CA ARG A 75 8.32 -2.67 -7.16
C ARG A 75 7.56 -3.84 -6.55
N ALA A 76 8.19 -4.62 -5.67
CA ALA A 76 7.56 -5.71 -4.93
C ALA A 76 6.39 -5.20 -4.05
N VAL A 77 6.55 -4.04 -3.39
CA VAL A 77 5.44 -3.38 -2.68
C VAL A 77 4.28 -3.08 -3.62
N ALA A 78 4.54 -2.49 -4.79
CA ALA A 78 3.49 -2.22 -5.77
C ALA A 78 2.85 -3.49 -6.36
N ASP A 79 3.62 -4.57 -6.52
CA ASP A 79 3.15 -5.84 -7.07
C ASP A 79 2.35 -6.69 -6.09
N SER A 80 2.60 -6.54 -4.79
CA SER A 80 1.81 -7.21 -3.75
C SER A 80 0.32 -6.83 -3.75
N VAL A 81 -0.07 -5.72 -4.37
CA VAL A 81 -1.48 -5.32 -4.53
C VAL A 81 -1.97 -5.76 -5.92
N PRO A 82 -2.79 -6.83 -6.03
CA PRO A 82 -3.24 -7.36 -7.31
C PRO A 82 -4.21 -6.40 -8.00
N GLU A 83 -4.32 -6.50 -9.33
CA GLU A 83 -5.24 -5.68 -10.13
C GLU A 83 -6.69 -5.75 -9.63
N ALA A 84 -7.13 -6.94 -9.21
CA ALA A 84 -8.47 -7.14 -8.66
C ALA A 84 -8.74 -6.24 -7.44
N THR A 85 -7.73 -6.03 -6.57
CA THR A 85 -7.79 -5.08 -5.46
C THR A 85 -7.78 -3.64 -5.96
N LEU A 86 -6.91 -3.30 -6.92
CA LEU A 86 -6.76 -1.93 -7.41
C LEU A 86 -8.02 -1.41 -8.13
N ARG A 87 -8.84 -2.30 -8.69
CA ARG A 87 -10.12 -1.96 -9.32
C ARG A 87 -11.26 -1.71 -8.33
N LEU A 88 -11.10 -2.06 -7.05
CA LEU A 88 -12.11 -1.82 -6.03
C LEU A 88 -12.33 -0.31 -5.79
N THR A 89 -13.54 0.00 -5.36
CA THR A 89 -13.91 1.31 -4.80
C THR A 89 -13.30 1.49 -3.41
N LEU A 90 -13.25 2.74 -2.93
CA LEU A 90 -12.76 3.03 -1.58
C LEU A 90 -13.57 2.31 -0.49
N ALA A 91 -14.88 2.20 -0.68
CA ALA A 91 -15.77 1.52 0.27
C ALA A 91 -15.50 0.00 0.32
N GLU A 92 -15.31 -0.63 -0.85
CA GLU A 92 -14.99 -2.06 -0.93
C GLU A 92 -13.61 -2.37 -0.33
N VAL A 93 -12.60 -1.54 -0.60
CA VAL A 93 -11.27 -1.69 0.02
C VAL A 93 -11.37 -1.56 1.54
N ALA A 94 -12.08 -0.55 2.04
CA ALA A 94 -12.24 -0.36 3.50
C ALA A 94 -12.97 -1.54 4.15
N ALA A 95 -14.06 -2.02 3.55
CA ALA A 95 -14.82 -3.15 4.05
C ALA A 95 -13.99 -4.44 4.07
N ARG A 96 -13.26 -4.73 2.99
CA ARG A 96 -12.38 -5.90 2.92
C ARG A 96 -11.19 -5.79 3.85
N HIS A 97 -10.57 -4.61 3.98
CA HIS A 97 -9.48 -4.39 4.93
C HIS A 97 -9.93 -4.69 6.37
N ALA A 98 -11.11 -4.22 6.75
CA ALA A 98 -11.67 -4.46 8.08
C ALA A 98 -12.03 -5.94 8.33
N ALA A 99 -12.50 -6.65 7.29
CA ALA A 99 -12.90 -8.06 7.42
C ALA A 99 -11.72 -9.03 7.35
N ASP A 100 -10.86 -8.88 6.35
CA ASP A 100 -9.67 -9.68 6.09
C ASP A 100 -8.70 -8.89 5.19
N TRP A 101 -7.78 -8.16 5.82
CA TRP A 101 -6.78 -7.38 5.10
C TRP A 101 -5.89 -8.21 4.18
N ARG A 102 -5.68 -9.51 4.47
CA ARG A 102 -4.85 -10.38 3.64
C ARG A 102 -5.47 -10.62 2.27
N SER A 103 -6.80 -10.63 2.19
CA SER A 103 -7.54 -10.77 0.91
C SER A 103 -7.24 -9.66 -0.10
N LEU A 104 -6.67 -8.53 0.35
CA LEU A 104 -6.31 -7.41 -0.51
C LEU A 104 -4.90 -7.54 -1.11
N LEU A 105 -4.11 -8.51 -0.66
CA LEU A 105 -2.68 -8.64 -0.97
C LEU A 105 -2.36 -10.04 -1.52
N VAL A 106 -1.23 -10.12 -2.23
CA VAL A 106 -0.57 -11.37 -2.60
C VAL A 106 0.80 -11.34 -1.94
N LEU A 107 0.92 -12.04 -0.80
CA LEU A 107 2.09 -12.00 0.08
C LEU A 107 2.96 -13.25 -0.06
#